data_AF-A0A0T6BHM7-F1
#
_entry.id   AF-A0A0T6BHM7-F1
#
_cell.length_a   1.000
_cell.length_b   1.000
_cell.length_c   1.000
_cell.angle_alpha   90.00
_cell.angle_beta   90.00
_cell.angle_gamma   90.00
#
_symmetry.space_group_name_H-M   'P 1'
#
loop_
_entity.id
_entity.type
_entity.pdbx_description
1 polymer ?
#
loop_
_entity_poly.entity_id
_entity_poly.type
_entity_poly.pdbx_seq_one_letter_code
_entity_poly.pdbx_strand_id
1 'polypeptide(L)'
;LASSKERKAKCEDWSPAYFQQDLKSGYWVYKHADLRPWDPRNDLYQYESNYVISTRTRHLTSMIRTSSISSIQRQPEDMRVNVMPKVKRKINIKQTSFDGEDNDSGSESEEYHSDSTQSAKYHKLSPNNSILSAINDLQQGIEEHGHRIDKLQERLTKHLQSESSHTHFYYHLFFIIFIFGVLQAISLYLR
;
A
#
# COMPACT_ATOMS: atom_id res chain seq x y z
N LEU A 1 -12.56 -17.71 -0.98
CA LEU A 1 -11.73 -18.75 -0.31
C LEU A 1 -10.85 -19.54 -1.28
N ALA A 2 -11.34 -19.97 -2.45
CA ALA A 2 -10.55 -20.71 -3.45
C ALA A 2 -9.30 -19.94 -3.96
N SER A 3 -9.45 -18.64 -4.26
CA SER A 3 -8.37 -17.81 -4.80
C SER A 3 -7.15 -17.67 -3.87
N SER A 4 -7.33 -17.63 -2.55
CA SER A 4 -6.19 -17.57 -1.61
C SER A 4 -5.42 -18.89 -1.49
N LYS A 5 -6.11 -20.02 -1.70
CA LYS A 5 -5.48 -21.35 -1.64
C LYS A 5 -4.67 -21.62 -2.92
N GLU A 6 -5.14 -21.11 -4.05
CA GLU A 6 -4.48 -21.23 -5.34
C GLU A 6 -3.22 -20.35 -5.46
N ARG A 7 -3.26 -19.11 -4.95
CA ARG A 7 -2.07 -18.22 -4.92
C ARG A 7 -0.92 -18.77 -4.08
N LYS A 8 -1.25 -19.38 -2.92
CA LYS A 8 -0.26 -20.05 -2.07
C LYS A 8 0.43 -21.23 -2.77
N ALA A 9 -0.26 -21.94 -3.66
CA ALA A 9 0.30 -23.03 -4.44
C ALA A 9 1.16 -22.53 -5.62
N LYS A 10 0.93 -21.30 -6.10
CA LYS A 10 1.64 -20.67 -7.23
C LYS A 10 2.80 -19.76 -6.81
N CYS A 11 3.07 -19.62 -5.51
CA CYS A 11 4.05 -18.67 -4.97
C CYS A 11 3.86 -17.23 -5.49
N GLU A 12 2.61 -16.82 -5.71
CA GLU A 12 2.29 -15.45 -6.13
C GLU A 12 2.09 -14.56 -4.90
N ASP A 13 2.90 -13.50 -4.80
CA ASP A 13 2.77 -12.50 -3.76
C ASP A 13 1.50 -11.69 -3.96
N TRP A 14 0.54 -11.84 -3.04
CA TRP A 14 -0.64 -11.02 -3.02
C TRP A 14 -0.32 -9.66 -2.41
N SER A 15 -0.50 -8.59 -3.18
CA SER A 15 -0.41 -7.22 -2.70
C SER A 15 -1.78 -6.53 -2.76
N PRO A 16 -2.15 -5.74 -1.75
CA PRO A 16 -3.42 -5.02 -1.76
C PRO A 16 -3.38 -3.84 -2.74
N ALA A 17 -4.42 -3.75 -3.57
CA ALA A 17 -4.51 -2.76 -4.64
C ALA A 17 -4.60 -1.30 -4.11
N TYR A 18 -5.41 -1.06 -3.08
CA TYR A 18 -5.76 0.30 -2.62
C TYR A 18 -5.16 0.71 -1.27
N PHE A 19 -4.42 -0.20 -0.63
CA PHE A 19 -3.79 0.04 0.67
C PHE A 19 -2.28 -0.08 0.57
N GLN A 20 -1.57 0.74 1.32
CA GLN A 20 -0.12 0.70 1.46
C GLN A 20 0.22 0.59 2.93
N GLN A 21 1.13 -0.30 3.28
CA GLN A 21 1.62 -0.39 4.65
C GLN A 21 2.67 0.70 4.88
N ASP A 22 2.49 1.51 5.91
CA ASP A 22 3.53 2.40 6.40
C ASP A 22 4.62 1.57 7.07
N LEU A 23 5.85 1.67 6.57
CA LEU A 23 6.99 0.89 7.05
C LEU A 23 7.42 1.29 8.48
N LYS A 24 7.03 2.49 8.95
CA LYS A 24 7.39 2.97 10.28
C LYS A 24 6.43 2.49 11.36
N SER A 25 5.12 2.60 11.10
CA SER A 25 4.08 2.24 12.07
C SER A 25 3.50 0.83 11.87
N GLY A 26 3.70 0.24 10.69
CA GLY A 26 3.08 -1.04 10.31
C GLY A 26 1.59 -0.93 9.97
N TYR A 27 0.99 0.25 10.05
CA TYR A 27 -0.43 0.46 9.73
C TYR A 27 -0.68 0.47 8.22
N TRP A 28 -1.88 0.04 7.84
CA TRP A 28 -2.35 0.13 6.46
C TRP A 28 -3.03 1.48 6.23
N VAL A 29 -2.51 2.24 5.27
CA VAL A 29 -3.03 3.54 4.85
C VAL A 29 -3.70 3.40 3.49
N TYR A 30 -4.87 4.00 3.35
CA TYR A 30 -5.58 4.06 2.09
C TYR A 30 -4.88 5.01 1.12
N LYS A 31 -4.56 4.52 -0.09
CA LYS A 31 -3.74 5.26 -1.08
C LYS A 31 -4.41 6.54 -1.59
N HIS A 32 -5.74 6.57 -1.63
CA HIS A 32 -6.52 7.67 -2.19
C HIS A 32 -7.20 8.52 -1.10
N ALA A 33 -6.68 8.51 0.13
CA ALA A 33 -7.20 9.36 1.19
C ALA A 33 -6.84 10.84 0.91
N ASP A 34 -7.84 11.69 0.69
CA ASP A 34 -7.66 13.14 0.68
C ASP A 34 -7.70 13.65 2.14
N LEU A 35 -6.52 13.77 2.76
CA LEU A 35 -6.36 14.20 4.15
C LEU A 35 -6.37 15.73 4.31
N ARG A 36 -6.57 16.47 3.23
CA ARG A 36 -6.59 17.93 3.28
C ARG A 36 -7.89 18.39 3.97
N PRO A 37 -7.85 19.50 4.72
CA PRO A 37 -9.06 20.14 5.21
C PRO A 37 -9.99 20.54 4.05
N TRP A 38 -11.29 20.50 4.29
CA TRP A 38 -12.31 20.97 3.34
C TRP A 38 -12.21 22.47 3.09
N ASP A 39 -12.15 22.90 1.83
CA ASP A 39 -12.23 24.32 1.46
C ASP A 39 -13.67 24.67 1.02
N PRO A 40 -14.47 25.35 1.86
CA PRO A 40 -15.86 25.69 1.51
C PRO A 40 -15.99 26.63 0.30
N ARG A 41 -14.91 27.34 -0.07
CA ARG A 41 -14.91 28.24 -1.23
C ARG A 41 -14.70 27.49 -2.52
N ASN A 42 -13.95 26.38 -2.48
CA ASN A 42 -13.54 25.67 -3.68
C ASN A 42 -14.18 24.29 -3.80
N ASP A 43 -14.29 23.54 -2.72
CA ASP A 43 -14.78 22.17 -2.72
C ASP A 43 -16.32 22.16 -2.71
N LEU A 44 -16.92 21.46 -3.67
CA LEU A 44 -18.38 21.38 -3.82
C LEU A 44 -18.93 20.12 -3.16
N TYR A 45 -18.40 18.98 -3.56
CA TYR A 45 -18.71 17.68 -2.99
C TYR A 45 -17.57 16.70 -3.30
N GLN A 46 -17.47 15.69 -2.45
CA GLN A 46 -16.57 14.56 -2.63
C GLN A 46 -17.37 13.36 -3.14
N TYR A 47 -16.76 12.57 -4.00
CA TYR A 47 -17.36 11.34 -4.50
C TYR A 47 -16.30 10.26 -4.64
N GLU A 48 -16.75 9.01 -4.63
CA GLU A 48 -15.93 7.85 -4.87
C GLU A 48 -16.23 7.28 -6.26
N SER A 49 -15.20 6.94 -7.01
CA SER A 49 -15.33 6.16 -8.25
C SER A 49 -14.16 5.19 -8.35
N ASN A 50 -14.44 3.90 -8.55
CA ASN A 50 -13.43 2.83 -8.63
C ASN A 50 -12.47 2.82 -7.43
N TYR A 51 -12.98 3.01 -6.20
CA TYR A 51 -12.15 3.09 -5.01
C TYR A 51 -11.10 4.20 -5.08
N VAL A 52 -11.43 5.30 -5.76
CA VAL A 52 -10.64 6.54 -5.77
C VAL A 52 -11.55 7.67 -5.32
N ILE A 53 -11.13 8.35 -4.25
CA ILE A 53 -11.84 9.52 -3.74
C ILE A 53 -11.43 10.72 -4.60
N SER A 54 -12.41 11.49 -5.07
CA SER A 54 -12.21 12.69 -5.88
C SER A 54 -13.09 13.83 -5.38
N THR A 55 -12.57 15.04 -5.45
CA THR A 55 -13.27 16.25 -4.99
C THR A 55 -13.60 17.12 -6.19
N ARG A 56 -14.89 17.44 -6.38
CA ARG A 56 -15.30 18.38 -7.43
C ARG A 56 -15.10 19.80 -6.94
N THR A 57 -14.32 20.59 -7.68
CA THR A 57 -14.00 21.97 -7.32
C THR A 57 -14.79 22.98 -8.15
N ARG A 58 -15.00 24.19 -7.61
CA ARG A 58 -15.62 25.33 -8.34
C ARG A 58 -14.71 25.84 -9.43
N HIS A 59 -13.44 26.02 -9.11
CA HIS A 59 -12.45 26.53 -10.03
C HIS A 59 -11.69 25.35 -10.63
N LEU A 60 -11.69 25.28 -11.96
CA LEU A 60 -10.78 24.40 -12.67
C LEU A 60 -9.38 24.96 -12.43
N THR A 61 -8.51 24.19 -11.76
CA THR A 61 -7.10 24.53 -11.66
C THR A 61 -6.61 24.79 -13.07
N SER A 62 -6.12 26.00 -13.34
CA SER A 62 -5.61 26.31 -14.67
C SER A 62 -4.55 25.28 -15.00
N MET A 63 -4.77 24.48 -16.05
CA MET A 63 -3.79 23.51 -16.50
C MET A 63 -2.53 24.27 -16.92
N ILE A 64 -1.52 24.26 -16.05
CA ILE A 64 -0.21 24.81 -16.37
C ILE A 64 0.38 23.87 -17.41
N ARG A 65 0.35 24.26 -18.69
CA ARG A 65 1.16 23.61 -19.70
C ARG A 65 2.61 23.92 -19.35
N THR A 66 3.32 22.97 -18.76
CA THR A 66 4.78 23.04 -18.68
C THR A 66 5.33 22.92 -20.09
N SER A 67 5.35 24.04 -20.82
CA SER A 67 6.15 24.19 -22.04
C SER A 67 7.60 24.43 -21.64
N SER A 68 8.27 23.41 -21.09
CA SER A 68 9.73 23.37 -21.11
C SER A 68 10.17 22.70 -22.41
N ILE A 69 10.88 23.48 -23.21
CA ILE A 69 11.34 23.27 -24.58
C ILE A 69 12.47 22.21 -24.68
N SER A 70 12.59 21.60 -25.88
CA SER A 70 13.69 20.78 -26.45
C SER A 70 13.79 19.31 -26.05
N SER A 71 14.00 18.31 -26.93
CA SER A 71 13.92 18.14 -28.39
C SER A 71 14.31 16.66 -28.65
N ILE A 72 13.59 15.93 -29.52
CA ILE A 72 14.06 14.90 -30.48
C ILE A 72 12.86 14.12 -31.04
N GLN A 73 12.47 14.52 -32.25
CA GLN A 73 12.06 13.72 -33.40
C GLN A 73 11.59 12.25 -33.18
N ARG A 74 10.32 11.97 -33.50
CA ARG A 74 9.90 11.23 -34.71
C ARG A 74 8.35 11.18 -34.82
N GLN A 75 7.85 11.78 -35.90
CA GLN A 75 6.50 11.63 -36.49
C GLN A 75 6.26 10.17 -36.99
N PRO A 76 5.06 9.74 -37.45
CA PRO A 76 3.82 10.52 -37.64
C PRO A 76 2.43 9.80 -37.40
N GLU A 77 1.37 10.60 -37.54
CA GLU A 77 -0.04 10.35 -37.95
C GLU A 77 -1.06 9.54 -37.10
N ASP A 78 -2.29 10.09 -37.09
CA ASP A 78 -3.59 9.60 -36.59
C ASP A 78 -3.77 9.58 -35.06
N MET A 79 -4.52 10.50 -34.43
CA MET A 79 -5.97 10.64 -34.58
C MET A 79 -6.43 12.09 -34.40
N ARG A 80 -7.42 12.44 -35.22
CA ARG A 80 -7.96 13.77 -35.44
C ARG A 80 -8.64 14.38 -34.21
N VAL A 81 -8.29 15.64 -34.03
CA VAL A 81 -8.98 16.73 -33.34
C VAL A 81 -10.50 16.67 -33.54
N ASN A 82 -11.25 16.52 -32.45
CA ASN A 82 -12.62 17.05 -32.35
C ASN A 82 -12.66 18.14 -31.27
N VAL A 83 -12.30 19.35 -31.69
CA VAL A 83 -12.61 20.59 -30.99
C VAL A 83 -14.08 20.90 -31.28
N MET A 84 -14.96 20.68 -30.30
CA MET A 84 -16.30 21.28 -30.34
C MET A 84 -16.25 22.70 -29.74
N PRO A 85 -16.90 23.69 -30.38
CA PRO A 85 -16.77 25.09 -30.01
C PRO A 85 -17.60 25.45 -28.77
N LYS A 86 -17.04 26.36 -27.96
CA LYS A 86 -17.67 27.03 -26.82
C LYS A 86 -18.97 27.73 -27.23
N VAL A 87 -20.12 27.26 -26.75
CA VAL A 87 -21.34 28.08 -26.70
C VAL A 87 -21.26 28.98 -25.47
N LYS A 88 -20.91 30.24 -25.69
CA LYS A 88 -21.10 31.33 -24.73
C LYS A 88 -22.60 31.61 -24.63
N ARG A 89 -23.29 31.19 -23.55
CA ARG A 89 -24.57 31.82 -23.18
C ARG A 89 -24.30 32.91 -22.14
N LYS A 90 -24.63 34.14 -22.51
CA LYS A 90 -24.67 35.32 -21.64
C LYS A 90 -25.81 35.17 -20.62
N ILE A 91 -25.55 35.75 -19.46
CA ILE A 91 -26.29 35.78 -18.20
C ILE A 91 -27.69 36.41 -18.35
N ASN A 92 -28.66 35.97 -17.54
CA ASN A 92 -29.64 36.89 -16.96
C ASN A 92 -29.90 36.53 -15.49
N ILE A 93 -29.34 37.34 -14.58
CA ILE A 93 -29.62 37.32 -13.15
C ILE A 93 -30.91 38.13 -12.98
N LYS A 94 -32.00 37.46 -12.59
CA LYS A 94 -33.16 38.16 -12.00
C LYS A 94 -33.12 37.91 -10.51
N GLN A 95 -32.82 38.98 -9.78
CA GLN A 95 -33.11 39.11 -8.35
C GLN A 95 -34.62 38.94 -8.15
N THR A 96 -35.00 38.02 -7.27
CA THR A 96 -36.31 38.03 -6.63
C THR A 96 -36.07 37.94 -5.13
N SER A 97 -36.12 39.10 -4.48
CA SER A 97 -36.34 39.22 -3.05
C SER A 97 -37.75 38.72 -2.74
N PHE A 98 -37.87 37.78 -1.81
CA PHE A 98 -39.12 37.50 -1.14
C PHE A 98 -38.81 37.34 0.35
N ASP A 99 -39.14 38.39 1.09
CA ASP A 99 -39.31 38.37 2.54
C ASP A 99 -40.61 37.63 2.85
N GLY A 100 -40.59 36.78 3.88
CA GLY A 100 -41.74 36.07 4.38
C GLY A 100 -41.41 35.41 5.73
N GLU A 101 -42.02 35.96 6.77
CA GLU A 101 -41.82 35.75 8.20
C GLU A 101 -42.26 34.37 8.72
N ASP A 102 -41.65 34.00 9.85
CA ASP A 102 -42.14 33.21 11.00
C ASP A 102 -42.89 31.88 10.77
N ASN A 103 -42.29 30.79 11.27
CA ASN A 103 -42.98 29.88 12.18
C ASN A 103 -42.00 29.00 12.99
N ASP A 104 -42.13 29.13 14.31
CA ASP A 104 -41.59 28.27 15.35
C ASP A 104 -42.46 27.00 15.47
N SER A 105 -41.83 25.84 15.50
CA SER A 105 -42.39 24.60 16.05
C SER A 105 -41.26 23.65 16.39
N GLY A 106 -40.97 23.56 17.68
CA GLY A 106 -40.07 22.57 18.26
C GLY A 106 -40.67 21.17 18.34
N SER A 107 -39.81 20.27 18.83
CA SER A 107 -40.03 18.84 19.12
C SER A 107 -40.09 17.95 17.86
N GLU A 108 -39.39 16.82 17.74
CA GLU A 108 -38.99 15.84 18.74
C GLU A 108 -37.84 15.00 18.14
N SER A 109 -36.79 14.80 18.92
CA SER A 109 -35.65 13.96 18.56
C SER A 109 -36.01 12.49 18.79
N GLU A 110 -36.40 11.79 17.73
CA GLU A 110 -36.55 10.33 17.74
C GLU A 110 -35.18 9.65 17.64
N GLU A 111 -34.58 9.53 18.83
CA GLU A 111 -33.96 8.34 19.40
C GLU A 111 -33.75 7.14 18.45
N TYR A 112 -32.56 7.06 17.84
CA TYR A 112 -32.05 5.80 17.32
C TYR A 112 -31.69 4.89 18.51
N HIS A 113 -32.59 4.00 18.88
CA HIS A 113 -32.31 2.91 19.81
C HIS A 113 -31.25 1.96 19.23
N SER A 114 -29.98 2.18 19.59
CA SER A 114 -28.95 1.13 19.53
C SER A 114 -28.87 0.47 20.91
N ASP A 115 -29.72 -0.54 21.09
CA ASP A 115 -29.64 -1.46 22.22
C ASP A 115 -28.40 -2.36 22.02
N SER A 116 -27.25 -1.87 22.51
CA SER A 116 -26.07 -2.68 22.75
C SER A 116 -25.79 -2.68 24.25
N THR A 117 -26.59 -3.49 24.94
CA THR A 117 -26.35 -3.99 26.28
C THR A 117 -25.08 -4.85 26.32
N GLN A 118 -23.91 -4.21 26.34
CA GLN A 118 -22.74 -4.77 27.01
C GLN A 118 -22.11 -3.70 27.90
N SER A 119 -22.45 -3.82 29.18
CA SER A 119 -21.90 -3.05 30.29
C SER A 119 -20.41 -3.35 30.48
N ALA A 120 -19.57 -2.75 29.64
CA ALA A 120 -18.17 -2.56 30.00
C ALA A 120 -18.12 -1.49 31.09
N LYS A 121 -18.19 -1.95 32.34
CA LYS A 121 -17.89 -1.15 33.53
C LYS A 121 -16.64 -0.30 33.24
N TYR A 122 -16.82 1.01 33.22
CA TYR A 122 -15.72 1.97 33.30
C TYR A 122 -14.99 1.74 34.61
N HIS A 123 -14.02 0.82 34.60
CA HIS A 123 -13.04 0.75 35.65
C HIS A 123 -12.13 1.97 35.49
N LYS A 124 -12.32 2.95 36.37
CA LYS A 124 -11.31 3.97 36.68
C LYS A 124 -10.11 3.27 37.31
N LEU A 125 -9.27 2.63 36.48
CA LEU A 125 -8.00 2.04 36.88
C LEU A 125 -6.89 3.00 36.46
N SER A 126 -6.04 3.31 37.44
CA SER A 126 -4.90 4.22 37.35
C SER A 126 -4.06 4.00 36.08
N PRO A 127 -3.86 5.03 35.24
CA PRO A 127 -3.20 4.89 33.93
C PRO A 127 -1.71 4.55 34.03
N ASN A 128 -1.07 4.75 35.19
CA ASN A 128 0.37 4.61 35.32
C ASN A 128 0.84 3.14 35.35
N ASN A 129 0.04 2.21 35.88
CA ASN A 129 0.45 0.81 35.98
C ASN A 129 0.26 0.05 34.65
N SER A 130 -0.76 0.41 33.87
CA SER A 130 -1.03 -0.21 32.57
C SER A 130 0.00 0.17 31.50
N ILE A 131 0.55 1.38 31.58
CA ILE A 131 1.60 1.82 30.66
C ILE A 131 2.91 1.09 31.00
N LEU A 132 3.25 0.96 32.30
CA LEU A 132 4.44 0.21 32.73
C LEU A 132 4.36 -1.27 32.33
N SER A 133 3.20 -1.91 32.48
CA SER A 133 3.03 -3.30 32.02
C SER A 133 3.17 -3.42 30.50
N ALA A 134 2.56 -2.50 29.73
CA ALA A 134 2.70 -2.50 28.28
C ALA A 134 4.15 -2.28 27.80
N ILE A 135 4.93 -1.46 28.53
CA ILE A 135 6.36 -1.27 28.25
C ILE A 135 7.15 -2.55 28.52
N ASN A 136 6.87 -3.23 29.64
CA ASN A 136 7.53 -4.50 29.96
C ASN A 136 7.18 -5.59 28.93
N ASP A 137 5.92 -5.66 28.48
CA ASP A 137 5.48 -6.58 27.44
C ASP A 137 6.21 -6.31 26.11
N LEU A 138 6.40 -5.04 25.76
CA LEU A 138 7.18 -4.65 24.58
C LEU A 138 8.66 -5.00 24.71
N GLN A 139 9.27 -4.78 25.88
CA GLN A 139 10.66 -5.16 26.13
C GLN A 139 10.86 -6.67 26.00
N GLN A 140 9.95 -7.46 26.59
CA GLN A 140 9.95 -8.91 26.44
C GLN A 140 9.77 -9.33 24.97
N GLY A 141 8.89 -8.64 24.24
CA GLY A 141 8.70 -8.87 22.81
C GLY A 141 9.98 -8.62 22.01
N ILE A 142 10.69 -7.52 22.28
CA ILE A 142 11.96 -7.19 21.62
C ILE A 142 13.02 -8.28 21.87
N GLU A 143 13.14 -8.76 23.12
CA GLU A 143 14.07 -9.83 23.48
C GLU A 143 13.73 -11.13 22.75
N GLU A 144 12.45 -11.52 22.74
CA GLU A 144 11.99 -12.71 22.04
C GLU A 144 12.25 -12.61 20.52
N HIS A 145 11.97 -11.46 19.93
CA HIS A 145 12.23 -11.22 18.51
C HIS A 145 13.73 -11.26 18.21
N GLY A 146 14.58 -10.69 19.06
CA GLY A 146 16.04 -10.80 18.96
C GLY A 146 16.50 -12.25 18.92
N HIS A 147 16.06 -13.06 19.88
CA HIS A 147 16.40 -14.48 19.93
C HIS A 147 15.89 -15.27 18.71
N ARG A 148 14.70 -14.93 18.19
CA ARG A 148 14.18 -15.53 16.95
C ARG A 148 15.04 -15.18 15.75
N ILE A 149 15.52 -13.93 15.67
CA ILE A 149 16.44 -13.48 14.61
C ILE A 149 17.77 -14.22 14.70
N ASP A 150 18.36 -14.33 15.88
CA ASP A 150 19.64 -15.04 16.10
C ASP A 150 19.54 -16.51 15.65
N LYS A 151 18.43 -17.17 16.01
CA LYS A 151 18.17 -18.55 15.59
C LYS A 151 18.00 -18.69 14.07
N LEU A 152 17.41 -17.68 13.40
CA LEU A 152 17.32 -17.65 11.94
C LEU A 152 18.69 -17.43 11.31
N GLN A 153 19.50 -16.52 11.85
CA GLN A 153 20.88 -16.31 11.40
C GLN A 153 21.70 -17.59 11.54
N GLU A 154 21.62 -18.29 12.67
CA GLU A 154 22.30 -19.57 12.89
C GLU A 154 21.88 -20.65 11.88
N ARG A 155 20.59 -20.72 11.54
CA ARG A 155 20.09 -21.66 10.53
C ARG A 155 20.61 -21.33 9.14
N LEU A 156 20.67 -20.04 8.79
CA LEU A 156 21.19 -19.59 7.49
C LEU A 156 22.69 -19.86 7.37
N THR A 157 23.47 -19.56 8.40
CA THR A 157 24.93 -19.82 8.39
C THR A 157 25.21 -21.32 8.28
N LYS A 158 24.47 -22.16 9.03
CA LYS A 158 24.55 -23.63 8.89
C LYS A 158 24.21 -24.11 7.49
N HIS A 159 23.17 -23.54 6.87
CA HIS A 159 22.78 -23.91 5.50
C HIS A 159 23.86 -23.51 4.48
N LEU A 160 24.41 -22.30 4.57
CA LEU A 160 25.46 -21.81 3.68
C LEU A 160 26.73 -22.67 3.79
N GLN A 161 27.09 -23.08 5.00
CA GLN A 161 28.26 -23.94 5.24
C GLN A 161 28.03 -25.38 4.74
N SER A 162 26.81 -25.90 4.86
CA SER A 162 26.43 -27.19 4.30
C SER A 162 26.47 -27.18 2.77
N GLU A 163 25.98 -26.13 2.13
CA GLU A 163 25.97 -25.99 0.67
C GLU A 163 27.40 -25.89 0.13
N SER A 164 28.25 -25.08 0.76
CA SER A 164 29.68 -24.97 0.43
C SER A 164 30.40 -26.32 0.52
N SER A 165 30.13 -27.10 1.58
CA SER A 165 30.73 -28.42 1.77
C SER A 165 30.34 -29.42 0.66
N HIS A 166 29.08 -29.39 0.21
CA HIS A 166 28.64 -30.24 -0.90
C HIS A 166 29.32 -29.84 -2.21
N THR A 167 29.39 -28.55 -2.54
CA THR A 167 30.06 -28.10 -3.76
C THR A 167 31.53 -28.52 -3.79
N HIS A 168 32.24 -28.36 -2.67
CA HIS A 168 33.64 -28.76 -2.53
C HIS A 168 33.84 -30.27 -2.73
N PHE A 169 32.93 -31.10 -2.19
CA PHE A 169 32.96 -32.54 -2.42
C PHE A 169 32.79 -32.91 -3.90
N TYR A 170 31.86 -32.27 -4.61
CA TYR A 170 31.68 -32.52 -6.05
C TYR A 170 32.91 -32.11 -6.86
N TYR A 171 33.54 -30.97 -6.56
CA TYR A 171 34.77 -30.56 -7.24
C TYR A 171 35.91 -31.56 -7.02
N HIS A 172 36.08 -32.08 -5.80
CA HIS A 172 37.08 -33.12 -5.53
C HIS A 172 36.80 -34.42 -6.29
N LEU A 173 35.55 -34.87 -6.31
CA LEU A 173 35.16 -36.08 -7.05
C LEU A 173 35.42 -35.91 -8.55
N PHE A 174 35.02 -34.78 -9.13
CA PHE A 174 35.28 -34.45 -10.53
C PHE A 174 36.79 -34.40 -10.83
N PHE A 175 37.59 -33.82 -9.94
CA PHE A 175 39.04 -33.76 -10.10
C PHE A 175 39.67 -35.16 -10.11
N ILE A 176 39.25 -36.06 -9.22
CA ILE A 176 39.74 -37.45 -9.17
C ILE A 176 39.38 -38.19 -10.47
N ILE A 177 38.13 -38.07 -10.93
CA ILE A 177 37.67 -38.68 -12.18
C ILE A 177 38.47 -38.14 -13.38
N PHE A 178 38.72 -36.83 -13.42
CA PHE A 178 39.50 -36.18 -14.47
C PHE A 178 40.94 -36.72 -14.51
N ILE A 179 41.62 -36.78 -13.36
CA ILE A 179 42.99 -37.33 -13.27
C ILE A 179 43.02 -38.79 -13.73
N PHE A 180 42.04 -39.59 -13.33
CA PHE A 180 41.97 -40.99 -13.75
C PHE A 180 41.76 -41.12 -15.27
N GLY A 181 40.90 -40.29 -15.86
CA GLY A 181 40.69 -40.24 -17.31
C GLY A 181 41.95 -39.83 -18.07
N VAL A 182 42.68 -38.82 -17.58
CA VAL A 182 43.97 -38.40 -18.17
C VAL A 182 45.00 -39.52 -18.09
N LEU A 183 45.11 -40.20 -16.94
CA LEU A 183 46.03 -41.35 -16.78
C LEU A 183 45.68 -42.51 -17.72
N GLN A 184 44.39 -42.81 -17.91
CA GLN A 184 43.95 -43.81 -18.87
C GLN A 184 44.30 -43.41 -20.32
N ALA A 185 44.09 -42.15 -20.69
CA ALA A 185 44.43 -41.66 -22.02
C ALA A 185 45.95 -41.72 -22.30
N ILE A 186 46.77 -41.36 -21.31
CA ILE A 186 48.24 -41.48 -21.39
C ILE A 186 48.65 -42.95 -21.54
N SER A 187 48.07 -43.85 -20.74
CA SER A 187 48.34 -45.29 -20.82
C SER A 187 47.99 -45.87 -22.20
N LEU A 188 46.89 -45.43 -22.81
CA LEU A 188 46.51 -45.81 -24.17
C LEU A 188 47.41 -45.19 -25.25
N TYR A 189 47.98 -44.01 -25.01
CA TYR A 189 48.90 -43.36 -25.94
C TYR A 189 50.30 -43.97 -25.93
N LEU A 190 50.74 -44.52 -24.79
CA LEU A 190 52.02 -45.21 -24.65
C LEU A 190 52.00 -46.70 -25.05
N ARG A 191 50.82 -47.25 -25.34
CA ARG A 191 50.61 -48.64 -25.75
C ARG A 191 50.44 -48.76 -27.25
#